data_AF-A0A415MDZ7-F1
#
_entry.id   AF-A0A415MDZ7-F1
#
_cell.length_a   1.000
_cell.length_b   1.000
_cell.length_c   1.000
_cell.angle_alpha   90.00
_cell.angle_beta   90.00
_cell.angle_gamma   90.00
#
_symmetry.space_group_name_H-M   'P 1'
#
loop_
_entity.id
_entity.type
_entity.pdbx_description
1 polymer ?
#
loop_
_entity_poly.entity_id
_entity_poly.type
_entity_poly.pdbx_seq_one_letter_code
_entity_poly.pdbx_strand_id
1 'polypeptide(L)'
;MNKPTLWVMCGLSGSGKSTIATQIANENPNTIIVSSDAIREELTGNYEDQEHNEEVFKIFHNRIRKNLENKKNVIADATNLTMKSRRAIMMKVNGLNVRKVCVIIPKPFEQCKIDNKNREHPVPNEVLDKQIRRFQIPFYEEKFDEIQINVFHKENRLTLGEMFSMMEGFDQKNPHHTMDLYNHSFHTYELFSSKCYPAKYNIAALLHDFGKMYCQTFDENGIAHYYEHHAIGSYLILENLSGIFYENIGDICFLINYHMMPFSWDTDKAKQRWKERFGEYKYKMLLDFNECDRAR
;
A
#
# COMPACT_ATOMS: atom_id res chain seq x y z
N MET A 1 18.36 -12.75 26.26
CA MET A 1 17.48 -11.56 26.06
C MET A 1 16.72 -11.75 24.77
N ASN A 2 15.41 -11.55 24.76
CA ASN A 2 14.59 -11.73 23.57
C ASN A 2 14.98 -10.72 22.48
N LYS A 3 14.97 -11.18 21.23
CA LYS A 3 15.18 -10.37 20.03
C LYS A 3 14.12 -9.26 20.00
N PRO A 4 14.48 -7.96 20.00
CA PRO A 4 13.48 -6.89 19.98
C PRO A 4 12.64 -6.91 18.70
N THR A 5 11.39 -6.50 18.81
CA THR A 5 10.48 -6.36 17.67
C THR A 5 10.34 -4.90 17.25
N LEU A 6 10.44 -4.66 15.94
CA LEU A 6 10.06 -3.44 15.27
C LEU A 6 8.73 -3.68 14.55
N TRP A 7 7.67 -3.03 14.99
CA TRP A 7 6.41 -2.93 14.25
C TRP A 7 6.42 -1.66 13.40
N VAL A 8 6.10 -1.79 12.12
CA VAL A 8 5.95 -0.67 11.18
C VAL A 8 4.47 -0.56 10.84
N MET A 9 3.82 0.49 11.34
CA MET A 9 2.41 0.75 11.06
C MET A 9 2.24 1.22 9.62
N CYS A 10 1.25 0.69 8.89
CA CYS A 10 0.97 1.05 7.50
C CYS A 10 -0.53 1.28 7.30
N GLY A 11 -0.93 2.51 6.96
CA GLY A 11 -2.34 2.86 6.80
C GLY A 11 -2.59 4.36 6.67
N LEU A 12 -3.74 4.71 6.10
CA LEU A 12 -4.14 6.10 5.85
C LEU A 12 -4.34 6.88 7.16
N SER A 13 -4.29 8.21 7.10
CA SER A 13 -4.79 9.06 8.20
C SER A 13 -6.25 8.70 8.51
N GLY A 14 -6.63 8.69 9.79
CA GLY A 14 -7.96 8.21 10.19
C GLY A 14 -8.17 6.69 10.12
N SER A 15 -7.16 5.90 9.71
CA SER A 15 -7.32 4.44 9.62
C SER A 15 -7.31 3.71 10.96
N GLY A 16 -6.92 4.35 12.07
CA GLY A 16 -6.81 3.72 13.40
C GLY A 16 -5.41 3.17 13.78
N LYS A 17 -4.35 3.58 13.07
CA LYS A 17 -2.95 3.16 13.37
C LYS A 17 -2.57 3.34 14.82
N SER A 18 -2.72 4.54 15.37
CA SER A 18 -2.28 4.85 16.72
C SER A 18 -3.08 4.05 17.77
N THR A 19 -4.34 3.73 17.52
CA THR A 19 -5.14 2.83 18.37
C THR A 19 -4.53 1.43 18.43
N ILE A 20 -4.22 0.84 17.28
CA ILE A 20 -3.57 -0.47 17.19
C ILE A 20 -2.15 -0.43 17.78
N ALA A 21 -1.41 0.65 17.55
CA ALA A 21 -0.08 0.84 18.14
C ALA A 21 -0.13 0.83 19.67
N THR A 22 -1.09 1.54 20.27
CA THR A 22 -1.30 1.54 21.72
C THR A 22 -1.68 0.15 22.23
N GLN A 23 -2.55 -0.57 21.53
CA GLN A 23 -2.88 -1.95 21.88
C GLN A 23 -1.65 -2.87 21.88
N ILE A 24 -0.85 -2.83 20.81
CA ILE A 24 0.40 -3.62 20.71
C ILE A 24 1.35 -3.24 21.84
N ALA A 25 1.51 -1.95 22.16
CA ALA A 25 2.38 -1.51 23.24
C ALA A 25 1.92 -2.01 24.62
N ASN A 26 0.61 -2.06 24.86
CA ASN A 26 0.03 -2.58 26.11
C ASN A 26 0.20 -4.10 26.24
N GLU A 27 0.07 -4.84 25.14
CA GLU A 27 0.22 -6.30 25.10
C GLU A 27 1.69 -6.75 25.13
N ASN A 28 2.63 -5.85 24.79
CA ASN A 28 4.06 -6.15 24.71
C ASN A 28 4.85 -5.22 25.65
N PRO A 29 5.19 -5.66 26.87
CA PRO A 29 6.02 -4.86 27.78
C PRO A 29 7.35 -4.41 27.14
N ASN A 30 7.90 -3.30 27.62
CA ASN A 30 9.14 -2.70 27.09
C ASN A 30 9.05 -2.26 25.61
N THR A 31 7.89 -1.74 25.20
CA THR A 31 7.63 -1.21 23.86
C THR A 31 7.53 0.30 23.87
N ILE A 32 8.19 0.97 22.92
CA ILE A 32 8.14 2.42 22.73
C ILE A 32 7.47 2.73 21.39
N ILE A 33 6.47 3.61 21.42
CA ILE A 33 5.88 4.19 20.22
C ILE A 33 6.73 5.38 19.80
N VAL A 34 7.25 5.36 18.58
CA VAL A 34 7.90 6.50 17.94
C VAL A 34 6.93 7.00 16.88
N SER A 35 6.29 8.15 17.12
CA SER A 35 5.30 8.75 16.21
C SER A 35 5.92 9.91 15.43
N SER A 36 5.71 9.96 14.11
CA SER A 36 6.13 11.10 13.31
C SER A 36 5.36 12.37 13.66
N ASP A 37 4.11 12.24 14.08
CA ASP A 37 3.25 13.38 14.42
C ASP A 37 3.67 14.00 15.75
N ALA A 38 3.97 13.16 16.76
CA ALA A 38 4.50 13.64 18.04
C ALA A 38 5.87 14.33 17.91
N ILE A 39 6.73 13.83 17.00
CA ILE A 39 8.02 14.47 16.71
C ILE A 39 7.82 15.82 16.01
N ARG A 40 6.84 15.93 15.11
CA ARG A 40 6.53 17.19 14.44
C ARG A 40 6.06 18.24 15.44
N GLU A 41 5.16 17.86 16.33
CA GLU A 41 4.70 18.73 17.41
C GLU A 41 5.85 19.18 18.32
N GLU A 42 6.73 18.26 18.73
CA GLU A 42 7.91 18.59 19.56
C GLU A 42 8.84 19.61 18.89
N LEU A 43 9.04 19.52 17.57
CA LEU A 43 9.96 20.39 16.84
C LEU A 43 9.41 21.77 16.52
N THR A 44 8.12 21.84 16.18
CA THR A 44 7.52 23.03 15.55
C THR A 44 6.49 23.71 16.44
N GLY A 45 6.00 23.02 17.48
CA GLY A 45 4.82 23.43 18.23
C GLY A 45 3.52 23.39 17.42
N ASN A 46 3.55 22.93 16.16
CA ASN A 46 2.41 22.89 15.25
C ASN A 46 2.39 21.62 14.40
N TYR A 47 1.40 20.74 14.63
CA TYR A 47 1.26 19.48 13.89
C TYR A 47 1.02 19.64 12.38
N GLU A 48 0.59 20.83 11.93
CA GLU A 48 0.34 21.12 10.51
C GLU A 48 1.59 21.57 9.76
N ASP A 49 2.66 21.93 10.46
CA ASP A 49 3.88 22.44 9.85
C ASP A 49 4.60 21.34 9.04
N GLN A 50 4.61 21.52 7.72
CA GLN A 50 5.26 20.61 6.76
C GLN A 50 6.65 21.08 6.32
N GLU A 51 7.13 22.24 6.77
CA GLU A 51 8.42 22.82 6.36
C GLU A 51 9.60 21.99 6.86
N HIS A 52 9.44 21.35 8.03
CA HIS A 52 10.49 20.57 8.69
C HIS A 52 10.42 19.04 8.46
N ASN A 53 9.75 18.59 7.39
CA ASN A 53 9.49 17.16 7.16
C ASN A 53 10.76 16.29 7.13
N GLU A 54 11.85 16.74 6.51
CA GLU A 54 13.10 15.97 6.47
C GLU A 54 13.72 15.79 7.87
N GLU A 55 13.65 16.84 8.70
CA GLU A 55 14.14 16.83 10.07
C GLU A 55 13.30 15.90 10.96
N VAL A 56 11.97 15.99 10.86
CA VAL A 56 11.03 15.09 11.53
C VAL A 56 11.38 13.63 11.24
N PHE A 57 11.53 13.25 9.96
CA PHE A 57 11.84 11.87 9.60
C PHE A 57 13.28 11.47 9.96
N LYS A 58 14.24 12.40 9.99
CA LYS A 58 15.59 12.13 10.52
C LYS A 58 15.54 11.76 11.99
N ILE A 59 14.79 12.52 12.81
CA ILE A 59 14.60 12.22 14.23
C ILE A 59 13.83 10.92 14.42
N PHE A 60 12.76 10.70 13.66
CA PHE A 60 11.96 9.47 13.68
C PHE A 60 12.84 8.23 13.46
N HIS A 61 13.63 8.21 12.40
CA HIS A 61 14.56 7.12 12.10
C HIS A 61 15.64 6.94 13.20
N ASN A 62 16.19 8.04 13.73
CA ASN A 62 17.18 7.99 14.81
C ASN A 62 16.60 7.41 16.10
N ARG A 63 15.38 7.82 16.49
CA ARG A 63 14.68 7.32 17.68
C ARG A 63 14.35 5.84 17.57
N ILE A 64 13.91 5.38 16.37
CA ILE A 64 13.69 3.95 16.11
C ILE A 64 14.98 3.16 16.38
N ARG A 65 16.09 3.55 15.75
CA ARG A 65 17.36 2.84 15.87
C ARG A 65 17.87 2.80 17.31
N LYS A 66 17.91 3.96 17.98
CA LYS A 66 18.43 4.09 19.35
C LYS A 66 17.67 3.20 20.34
N ASN A 67 16.34 3.13 20.23
CA ASN A 67 15.54 2.28 21.12
C ASN A 67 15.76 0.78 20.86
N LEU A 68 15.88 0.36 19.61
CA LEU A 68 16.20 -1.02 19.24
C LEU A 68 17.60 -1.44 19.71
N GLU A 69 18.60 -0.56 19.61
CA GLU A 69 19.95 -0.78 20.14
C GLU A 69 19.93 -0.99 21.66
N ASN A 70 19.06 -0.25 22.36
CA ASN A 70 18.79 -0.40 23.80
C ASN A 70 17.84 -1.56 24.15
N LYS A 71 17.63 -2.50 23.22
CA LYS A 71 16.82 -3.72 23.42
C LYS A 71 15.36 -3.46 23.79
N LYS A 72 14.82 -2.28 23.46
CA LYS A 72 13.38 -1.99 23.54
C LYS A 72 12.70 -2.42 22.25
N ASN A 73 11.46 -2.87 22.34
CA ASN A 73 10.63 -3.00 21.15
C ASN A 73 10.22 -1.60 20.69
N VAL A 74 9.98 -1.45 19.39
CA VAL A 74 9.62 -0.16 18.80
C VAL A 74 8.41 -0.32 17.90
N ILE A 75 7.46 0.59 18.02
CA ILE A 75 6.38 0.79 17.05
C ILE A 75 6.67 2.08 16.30
N ALA A 76 6.92 1.98 15.00
CA ALA A 76 7.09 3.11 14.09
C ALA A 76 5.71 3.57 13.61
N ASP A 77 5.11 4.52 14.32
CA ASP A 77 3.79 5.07 14.01
C ASP A 77 3.92 6.26 13.03
N ALA A 78 3.73 5.94 11.76
CA ALA A 78 3.58 6.88 10.66
C ALA A 78 2.69 6.21 9.61
N THR A 79 2.32 6.92 8.54
CA THR A 79 1.47 6.31 7.50
C THR A 79 2.17 5.19 6.74
N ASN A 80 3.49 5.31 6.52
CA ASN A 80 4.38 4.36 5.84
C ASN A 80 3.82 3.74 4.54
N LEU A 81 3.04 4.54 3.80
CA LEU A 81 2.27 4.08 2.63
C LEU A 81 3.14 3.67 1.46
N THR A 82 4.32 4.26 1.34
CA THR A 82 5.22 3.98 0.20
C THR A 82 6.31 2.99 0.57
N MET A 83 6.73 2.20 -0.42
CA MET A 83 7.92 1.35 -0.34
C MET A 83 9.18 2.16 -0.02
N LYS A 84 9.25 3.42 -0.48
CA LYS A 84 10.35 4.35 -0.13
C LYS A 84 10.39 4.65 1.37
N SER A 85 9.25 4.97 1.99
CA SER A 85 9.17 5.23 3.44
C SER A 85 9.56 4.00 4.26
N ARG A 86 9.04 2.82 3.92
CA ARG A 86 9.38 1.58 4.64
C ARG A 86 10.85 1.22 4.49
N ARG A 87 11.40 1.34 3.27
CA ARG A 87 12.83 1.11 3.01
C ARG A 87 13.74 2.04 3.82
N ALA A 88 13.35 3.30 4.05
CA ALA A 88 14.13 4.22 4.88
C ALA A 88 14.28 3.69 6.32
N ILE A 89 13.21 3.15 6.90
CA ILE A 89 13.25 2.47 8.20
C ILE A 89 14.16 1.24 8.14
N MET A 90 13.98 0.38 7.13
CA MET A 90 14.78 -0.85 6.97
C MET A 90 16.28 -0.57 6.85
N MET A 91 16.66 0.44 6.07
CA MET A 91 18.05 0.88 5.96
C MET A 91 18.59 1.39 7.29
N LYS A 92 17.76 2.13 8.05
CA LYS A 92 18.19 2.69 9.33
C LYS A 92 18.48 1.61 10.38
N VAL A 93 17.71 0.52 10.37
CA VAL A 93 17.86 -0.59 11.32
C VAL A 93 18.71 -1.74 10.77
N ASN A 94 19.31 -1.57 9.60
CA ASN A 94 20.18 -2.58 9.02
C ASN A 94 21.34 -2.93 9.96
N GLY A 95 21.74 -4.21 9.96
CA GLY A 95 22.74 -4.77 10.87
C GLY A 95 22.24 -5.06 12.29
N LEU A 96 21.03 -4.64 12.68
CA LEU A 96 20.47 -4.98 13.98
C LEU A 96 19.75 -6.34 13.93
N ASN A 97 19.97 -7.18 14.95
CA ASN A 97 19.21 -8.42 15.14
C ASN A 97 17.83 -8.07 15.75
N VAL A 98 16.90 -7.67 14.90
CA VAL A 98 15.52 -7.27 15.25
C VAL A 98 14.50 -8.01 14.40
N ARG A 99 13.37 -8.37 15.01
CA ARG A 99 12.22 -8.94 14.32
C ARG A 99 11.43 -7.78 13.70
N LYS A 100 11.02 -7.88 12.44
CA LYS A 100 10.41 -6.78 11.68
C LYS A 100 9.02 -7.19 11.24
N VAL A 101 8.01 -6.48 11.73
CA VAL A 101 6.60 -6.76 11.46
C VAL A 101 5.99 -5.56 10.76
N CYS A 102 5.36 -5.75 9.61
CA CYS A 102 4.51 -4.71 9.02
C CYS A 102 3.07 -4.92 9.51
N VAL A 103 2.44 -3.87 10.03
CA VAL A 103 1.05 -3.91 10.49
C VAL A 103 0.21 -3.03 9.56
N ILE A 104 -0.56 -3.66 8.68
CA ILE A 104 -1.40 -3.00 7.68
C ILE A 104 -2.81 -2.85 8.23
N ILE A 105 -3.37 -1.65 8.12
CA ILE A 105 -4.75 -1.37 8.58
C ILE A 105 -5.59 -0.90 7.39
N PRO A 106 -6.32 -1.82 6.74
CA PRO A 106 -7.09 -1.53 5.54
C PRO A 106 -8.52 -1.11 5.89
N LYS A 107 -8.62 0.05 6.55
CA LYS A 107 -9.91 0.64 6.89
C LYS A 107 -10.52 1.28 5.63
N PRO A 108 -11.83 1.10 5.35
CA PRO A 108 -12.45 1.70 4.19
C PRO A 108 -12.13 3.19 4.04
N PHE A 109 -11.79 3.63 2.84
CA PHE A 109 -11.28 4.98 2.59
C PHE A 109 -12.27 6.06 3.02
N GLU A 110 -13.54 5.88 2.71
CA GLU A 110 -14.59 6.82 3.13
C GLU A 110 -14.75 6.85 4.66
N GLN A 111 -14.58 5.72 5.33
CA GLN A 111 -14.57 5.72 6.80
C GLN A 111 -13.30 6.37 7.37
N CYS A 112 -12.15 6.29 6.70
CA CYS A 112 -10.96 7.05 7.08
C CYS A 112 -11.22 8.56 7.02
N LYS A 113 -11.96 9.04 6.01
CA LYS A 113 -12.37 10.46 5.91
C LYS A 113 -13.30 10.86 7.05
N ILE A 114 -14.30 10.03 7.37
CA ILE A 114 -15.24 10.27 8.47
C ILE A 114 -14.49 10.35 9.81
N ASP A 115 -13.66 9.37 10.10
CA ASP A 115 -12.86 9.33 11.33
C ASP A 115 -11.88 10.50 11.42
N ASN A 116 -11.25 10.87 10.29
CA ASN A 116 -10.28 11.95 10.26
C ASN A 116 -10.89 13.29 10.70
N LYS A 117 -12.15 13.57 10.37
CA LYS A 117 -12.85 14.80 10.79
C LYS A 117 -12.98 14.94 12.30
N ASN A 118 -12.99 13.82 13.03
CA ASN A 118 -13.18 13.79 14.48
C ASN A 118 -11.87 13.68 15.27
N ARG A 119 -10.72 13.73 14.59
CA ARG A 119 -9.42 13.72 15.25
C ARG A 119 -9.15 15.09 15.87
N GLU A 120 -8.39 15.11 16.96
CA GLU A 120 -7.84 16.33 17.56
C GLU A 120 -7.05 17.16 16.52
N HIS A 121 -6.37 16.45 15.63
CA HIS A 121 -5.54 17.00 14.55
C HIS A 121 -5.94 16.38 13.20
N PRO A 122 -7.00 16.88 12.56
CA PRO A 122 -7.44 16.41 11.25
C PRO A 122 -6.47 16.85 10.15
N VAL A 123 -6.31 16.05 9.10
CA VAL A 123 -5.65 16.51 7.87
C VAL A 123 -6.68 16.90 6.80
N PRO A 124 -6.38 17.85 5.89
CA PRO A 124 -7.27 18.16 4.77
C PRO A 124 -7.63 16.93 3.92
N ASN A 125 -8.82 16.91 3.31
CA ASN A 125 -9.26 15.78 2.48
C ASN A 125 -8.31 15.51 1.31
N GLU A 126 -7.71 16.56 0.74
CA GLU A 126 -6.74 16.46 -0.35
C GLU A 126 -5.49 15.69 0.09
N VAL A 127 -5.15 15.70 1.39
CA VAL A 127 -4.07 14.88 1.95
C VAL A 127 -4.47 13.41 1.95
N LEU A 128 -5.70 13.07 2.35
CA LEU A 128 -6.21 11.71 2.30
C LEU A 128 -6.29 11.18 0.86
N ASP A 129 -6.76 11.99 -0.08
CA ASP A 129 -6.81 11.64 -1.50
C ASP A 129 -5.41 11.42 -2.08
N LYS A 130 -4.42 12.22 -1.68
CA LYS A 130 -3.00 11.98 -2.01
C LYS A 130 -2.45 10.72 -1.35
N GLN A 131 -2.91 10.37 -0.16
CA GLN A 131 -2.43 9.19 0.56
C GLN A 131 -2.88 7.90 -0.13
N ILE A 132 -4.17 7.77 -0.48
CA ILE A 132 -4.66 6.57 -1.18
C ILE A 132 -3.98 6.38 -2.55
N ARG A 133 -3.74 7.48 -3.29
CA ARG A 133 -3.00 7.49 -4.57
C ARG A 133 -1.53 7.10 -4.46
N ARG A 134 -0.97 7.08 -3.25
CA ARG A 134 0.44 6.72 -2.99
C ARG A 134 0.58 5.40 -2.26
N PHE A 135 -0.53 4.71 -2.01
CA PHE A 135 -0.51 3.43 -1.33
C PHE A 135 0.29 2.41 -2.16
N GLN A 136 1.23 1.75 -1.48
CA GLN A 136 2.05 0.69 -2.01
C GLN A 136 2.01 -0.46 -1.02
N ILE A 137 1.33 -1.55 -1.37
CA ILE A 137 1.17 -2.74 -0.53
C ILE A 137 2.55 -3.26 -0.07
N PRO A 138 2.75 -3.48 1.24
CA PRO A 138 3.95 -4.13 1.77
C PRO A 138 4.10 -5.58 1.30
N PHE A 139 5.34 -6.02 1.07
CA PHE A 139 5.67 -7.40 0.70
C PHE A 139 6.98 -7.88 1.35
N TYR A 140 7.15 -9.20 1.47
CA TYR A 140 8.23 -9.82 2.26
C TYR A 140 9.65 -9.46 1.77
N GLU A 141 9.85 -9.25 0.47
CA GLU A 141 11.15 -8.90 -0.11
C GLU A 141 11.65 -7.51 0.35
N GLU A 142 10.76 -6.68 0.93
CA GLU A 142 11.14 -5.47 1.69
C GLU A 142 11.87 -5.77 3.01
N LYS A 143 12.14 -7.05 3.33
CA LYS A 143 12.83 -7.55 4.54
C LYS A 143 11.98 -7.59 5.82
N PHE A 144 10.66 -7.68 5.68
CA PHE A 144 9.79 -8.00 6.80
C PHE A 144 9.88 -9.49 7.16
N ASP A 145 9.89 -9.80 8.45
CA ASP A 145 9.78 -11.18 8.96
C ASP A 145 8.31 -11.62 9.04
N GLU A 146 7.39 -10.67 9.16
CA GLU A 146 5.94 -10.90 9.21
C GLU A 146 5.18 -9.69 8.63
N ILE A 147 4.07 -9.94 7.94
CA ILE A 147 3.11 -8.92 7.51
C ILE A 147 1.75 -9.29 8.07
N GLN A 148 1.20 -8.41 8.90
CA GLN A 148 -0.10 -8.56 9.55
C GLN A 148 -1.11 -7.62 8.89
N ILE A 149 -2.30 -8.12 8.56
CA ILE A 149 -3.40 -7.33 8.02
C ILE A 149 -4.51 -7.30 9.06
N ASN A 150 -4.68 -6.14 9.71
CA ASN A 150 -5.59 -5.98 10.83
C ASN A 150 -6.93 -5.42 10.36
N VAL A 151 -7.86 -6.33 10.08
CA VAL A 151 -9.23 -6.01 9.66
C VAL A 151 -10.15 -5.92 10.87
N PHE A 152 -10.55 -4.69 11.23
CA PHE A 152 -11.55 -4.47 12.29
C PHE A 152 -12.83 -3.78 11.81
N HIS A 153 -12.81 -3.08 10.66
CA HIS A 153 -14.03 -2.53 10.05
C HIS A 153 -14.58 -3.49 8.99
N LYS A 154 -15.61 -4.27 9.32
CA LYS A 154 -16.15 -5.33 8.45
C LYS A 154 -17.43 -4.96 7.69
N GLU A 155 -18.01 -3.81 8.00
CA GLU A 155 -19.29 -3.37 7.42
C GLU A 155 -19.11 -2.76 6.03
N ASN A 156 -20.16 -2.86 5.21
CA ASN A 156 -20.29 -2.22 3.89
C ASN A 156 -19.12 -2.49 2.93
N ARG A 157 -18.61 -3.72 2.93
CA ARG A 157 -17.55 -4.16 2.00
C ARG A 157 -18.17 -4.74 0.74
N LEU A 158 -17.58 -4.39 -0.41
CA LEU A 158 -17.91 -4.99 -1.70
C LEU A 158 -17.45 -6.45 -1.76
N THR A 159 -18.29 -7.28 -2.36
CA THR A 159 -17.98 -8.64 -2.78
C THR A 159 -17.29 -8.64 -4.14
N LEU A 160 -16.66 -9.77 -4.49
CA LEU A 160 -16.05 -9.96 -5.79
C LEU A 160 -17.07 -9.83 -6.94
N GLY A 161 -18.28 -10.37 -6.75
CA GLY A 161 -19.35 -10.29 -7.75
C GLY A 161 -19.81 -8.86 -8.00
N GLU A 162 -20.02 -8.08 -6.93
CA GLU A 162 -20.37 -6.65 -7.07
C GLU A 162 -19.27 -5.88 -7.81
N MET A 163 -18.00 -6.14 -7.51
CA MET A 163 -16.88 -5.50 -8.22
C MET A 163 -16.90 -5.82 -9.72
N PHE A 164 -17.14 -7.07 -10.10
CA PHE A 164 -17.24 -7.46 -11.51
C PHE A 164 -18.44 -6.78 -12.19
N SER A 165 -19.61 -6.76 -11.54
CA SER A 165 -20.78 -6.07 -12.06
C SER A 165 -20.57 -4.56 -12.22
N MET A 166 -19.75 -3.93 -11.39
CA MET A 166 -19.38 -2.51 -11.55
C MET A 166 -18.45 -2.28 -12.74
N MET A 167 -17.54 -3.21 -13.03
CA MET A 167 -16.60 -3.11 -14.16
C MET A 167 -17.28 -3.38 -15.50
N GLU A 168 -18.32 -4.20 -15.53
CA GLU A 168 -19.07 -4.55 -16.74
C GLU A 168 -19.71 -3.29 -17.36
N GLY A 169 -19.45 -3.05 -18.64
CA GLY A 169 -19.96 -1.87 -19.34
C GLY A 169 -19.32 -0.53 -18.95
N PHE A 170 -18.31 -0.50 -18.07
CA PHE A 170 -17.57 0.74 -17.79
C PHE A 170 -16.75 1.16 -19.02
N ASP A 171 -17.25 2.17 -19.73
CA ASP A 171 -16.58 2.78 -20.88
C ASP A 171 -15.32 3.55 -20.43
N GLN A 172 -14.17 3.06 -20.90
CA GLN A 172 -12.88 3.62 -20.56
C GLN A 172 -12.57 4.95 -21.28
N LYS A 173 -13.39 5.36 -22.26
CA LYS A 173 -13.34 6.68 -22.92
C LYS A 173 -11.94 7.16 -23.29
N ASN A 174 -11.10 6.25 -23.74
CA ASN A 174 -9.74 6.54 -24.14
C ASN A 174 -9.44 5.78 -25.44
N PRO A 175 -8.84 6.42 -26.47
CA PRO A 175 -8.59 5.81 -27.78
C PRO A 175 -7.76 4.52 -27.74
N HIS A 176 -7.02 4.33 -26.64
CA HIS A 176 -6.23 3.13 -26.40
C HIS A 176 -7.04 1.97 -25.81
N HIS A 177 -8.35 2.08 -25.62
CA HIS A 177 -9.20 1.00 -25.13
C HIS A 177 -10.31 0.70 -26.13
N THR A 178 -10.36 -0.55 -26.61
CA THR A 178 -11.38 -1.08 -27.53
C THR A 178 -12.45 -1.91 -26.83
N MET A 179 -12.26 -2.17 -25.54
CA MET A 179 -13.13 -2.97 -24.68
C MET A 179 -13.55 -2.14 -23.46
N ASP A 180 -14.71 -2.47 -22.88
CA ASP A 180 -15.02 -2.02 -21.53
C ASP A 180 -14.03 -2.60 -20.51
N LEU A 181 -14.08 -2.07 -19.29
CA LEU A 181 -13.13 -2.41 -18.24
C LEU A 181 -13.12 -3.91 -17.87
N TYR A 182 -14.30 -4.53 -17.78
CA TYR A 182 -14.42 -5.95 -17.46
C TYR A 182 -13.83 -6.82 -18.56
N ASN A 183 -14.22 -6.60 -19.81
CA ASN A 183 -13.76 -7.40 -20.95
C ASN A 183 -12.25 -7.27 -21.17
N HIS A 184 -11.70 -6.06 -20.99
CA HIS A 184 -10.25 -5.86 -20.98
C HIS A 184 -9.56 -6.69 -19.88
N SER A 185 -10.05 -6.61 -18.64
CA SER A 185 -9.46 -7.32 -17.51
C SER A 185 -9.62 -8.85 -17.64
N PHE A 186 -10.74 -9.30 -18.21
CA PHE A 186 -11.00 -10.70 -18.51
C PHE A 186 -10.04 -11.24 -19.58
N HIS A 187 -9.82 -10.49 -20.66
CA HIS A 187 -8.84 -10.85 -21.68
C HIS A 187 -7.42 -10.96 -21.10
N THR A 188 -7.00 -9.96 -20.30
CA THR A 188 -5.73 -10.00 -19.57
C THR A 188 -5.63 -11.24 -18.67
N TYR A 189 -6.71 -11.59 -17.98
CA TYR A 189 -6.80 -12.83 -17.18
C TYR A 189 -6.63 -14.10 -18.01
N GLU A 190 -7.28 -14.23 -19.16
CA GLU A 190 -7.17 -15.41 -20.03
C GLU A 190 -5.73 -15.63 -20.49
N LEU A 191 -5.07 -14.56 -20.95
CA LEU A 191 -3.67 -14.62 -21.36
C LEU A 191 -2.75 -14.91 -20.18
N PHE A 192 -2.94 -14.24 -19.04
CA PHE A 192 -2.05 -14.37 -17.89
C PHE A 192 -2.19 -15.73 -17.20
N SER A 193 -3.38 -16.30 -17.15
CA SER A 193 -3.61 -17.64 -16.56
C SER A 193 -2.87 -18.74 -17.32
N SER A 194 -2.61 -18.58 -18.62
CA SER A 194 -1.76 -19.47 -19.42
C SER A 194 -0.29 -19.48 -18.99
N LYS A 195 0.18 -18.46 -18.24
CA LYS A 195 1.54 -18.39 -17.69
C LYS A 195 1.72 -19.25 -16.42
N CYS A 196 0.66 -19.91 -15.95
CA CYS A 196 0.67 -20.87 -14.83
C CYS A 196 1.14 -20.31 -13.47
N TYR A 197 0.92 -19.03 -13.21
CA TYR A 197 1.09 -18.46 -11.87
C TYR A 197 -0.02 -18.96 -10.92
N PRO A 198 0.21 -18.96 -9.58
CA PRO A 198 -0.81 -19.33 -8.60
C PRO A 198 -2.12 -18.54 -8.76
N ALA A 199 -3.26 -19.20 -8.54
CA ALA A 199 -4.60 -18.66 -8.81
C ALA A 199 -4.91 -17.29 -8.20
N LYS A 200 -4.28 -16.93 -7.07
CA LYS A 200 -4.39 -15.59 -6.46
C LYS A 200 -3.98 -14.46 -7.43
N TYR A 201 -2.99 -14.67 -8.28
CA TYR A 201 -2.58 -13.67 -9.26
C TYR A 201 -3.54 -13.57 -10.44
N ASN A 202 -4.31 -14.63 -10.72
CA ASN A 202 -5.37 -14.57 -11.73
C ASN A 202 -6.56 -13.70 -11.25
N ILE A 203 -6.88 -13.76 -9.95
CA ILE A 203 -7.86 -12.82 -9.35
C ILE A 203 -7.36 -11.38 -9.46
N ALA A 204 -6.07 -11.15 -9.22
CA ALA A 204 -5.50 -9.83 -9.41
C ALA A 204 -5.57 -9.36 -10.87
N ALA A 205 -5.37 -10.25 -11.85
CA ALA A 205 -5.54 -9.91 -13.27
C ALA A 205 -6.96 -9.41 -13.58
N LEU A 206 -7.99 -10.05 -13.02
CA LEU A 206 -9.38 -9.62 -13.20
C LEU A 206 -9.71 -8.28 -12.54
N LEU A 207 -8.94 -7.84 -11.54
CA LEU A 207 -9.23 -6.65 -10.73
C LEU A 207 -8.18 -5.54 -10.87
N HIS A 208 -7.13 -5.73 -11.67
CA HIS A 208 -5.94 -4.87 -11.69
C HIS A 208 -6.26 -3.40 -11.97
N ASP A 209 -7.30 -3.18 -12.77
CA ASP A 209 -7.75 -1.88 -13.21
C ASP A 209 -9.01 -1.36 -12.50
N PHE A 210 -9.49 -2.05 -11.45
CA PHE A 210 -10.69 -1.64 -10.69
C PHE A 210 -10.61 -0.19 -10.19
N GLY A 211 -9.40 0.29 -9.87
CA GLY A 211 -9.16 1.67 -9.44
C GLY A 211 -9.51 2.74 -10.49
N LYS A 212 -9.61 2.40 -11.78
CA LYS A 212 -9.96 3.34 -12.86
C LYS A 212 -11.32 4.00 -12.62
N MET A 213 -12.29 3.25 -12.08
CA MET A 213 -13.63 3.76 -11.76
C MET A 213 -13.65 4.87 -10.70
N TYR A 214 -12.57 4.98 -9.92
CA TYR A 214 -12.47 5.93 -8.79
C TYR A 214 -11.54 7.11 -9.10
N CYS A 215 -10.95 7.16 -10.29
CA CYS A 215 -9.99 8.20 -10.64
C CYS A 215 -10.03 8.68 -12.09
N GLN A 216 -11.13 8.40 -12.81
CA GLN A 216 -11.33 8.90 -14.16
C GLN A 216 -11.34 10.44 -14.16
N THR A 217 -10.44 11.02 -14.93
CA THR A 217 -10.44 12.47 -15.25
C THR A 217 -10.40 12.65 -16.76
N PHE A 218 -10.89 13.77 -17.28
CA PHE A 218 -10.90 14.05 -18.71
C PHE A 218 -9.94 15.18 -19.03
N ASP A 219 -9.25 15.10 -20.17
CA ASP A 219 -8.54 16.23 -20.75
C ASP A 219 -9.46 17.11 -21.60
N GLU A 220 -8.89 18.17 -22.19
CA GLU A 220 -9.60 19.15 -23.01
C GLU A 220 -10.26 18.54 -24.27
N ASN A 221 -9.79 17.37 -24.72
CA ASN A 221 -10.34 16.64 -25.88
C ASN A 221 -11.38 15.58 -25.47
N GLY A 222 -11.73 15.49 -24.18
CA GLY A 222 -12.65 14.49 -23.66
C GLY A 222 -12.05 13.08 -23.57
N ILE A 223 -10.72 12.95 -23.60
CA ILE A 223 -10.03 11.66 -23.41
C ILE A 223 -9.86 11.41 -21.91
N ALA A 224 -10.26 10.22 -21.47
CA ALA A 224 -10.13 9.80 -20.08
C ALA A 224 -8.69 9.41 -19.71
N HIS A 225 -8.28 9.82 -18.51
CA HIS A 225 -7.01 9.51 -17.86
C HIS A 225 -7.26 8.89 -16.48
N TYR A 226 -6.34 8.03 -16.05
CA TYR A 226 -6.50 7.19 -14.85
C TYR A 226 -5.25 7.24 -13.96
N TYR A 227 -4.89 8.43 -13.51
CA TYR A 227 -3.68 8.64 -12.72
C TYR A 227 -3.73 7.86 -11.40
N GLU A 228 -2.69 7.06 -11.15
CA GLU A 228 -2.51 6.26 -9.92
C GLU A 228 -3.63 5.24 -9.64
N HIS A 229 -4.37 4.80 -10.67
CA HIS A 229 -5.42 3.78 -10.51
C HIS A 229 -4.91 2.49 -9.86
N HIS A 230 -3.65 2.10 -10.11
CA HIS A 230 -3.02 0.92 -9.53
C HIS A 230 -2.93 1.01 -7.99
N ALA A 231 -2.61 2.19 -7.44
CA ALA A 231 -2.52 2.42 -6.00
C ALA A 231 -3.91 2.46 -5.36
N ILE A 232 -4.84 3.20 -5.98
CA ILE A 232 -6.24 3.28 -5.51
C ILE A 232 -6.89 1.89 -5.55
N GLY A 233 -6.80 1.21 -6.69
CA GLY A 233 -7.33 -0.14 -6.91
C GLY A 233 -6.76 -1.12 -5.90
N SER A 234 -5.44 -1.12 -5.68
CA SER A 234 -4.85 -2.00 -4.67
C SER A 234 -5.38 -1.74 -3.27
N TYR A 235 -5.62 -0.49 -2.87
CA TYR A 235 -6.19 -0.17 -1.56
C TYR A 235 -7.67 -0.59 -1.47
N LEU A 236 -8.46 -0.33 -2.51
CA LEU A 236 -9.87 -0.74 -2.58
C LEU A 236 -10.03 -2.26 -2.52
N ILE A 237 -9.18 -3.01 -3.20
CA ILE A 237 -9.17 -4.47 -3.11
C ILE A 237 -8.78 -4.92 -1.71
N LEU A 238 -7.75 -4.30 -1.12
CA LEU A 238 -7.32 -4.62 0.24
C LEU A 238 -8.44 -4.36 1.26
N GLU A 239 -9.06 -3.18 1.24
CA GLU A 239 -10.09 -2.81 2.22
C GLU A 239 -11.36 -3.64 2.09
N ASN A 240 -11.72 -4.11 0.90
CA ASN A 240 -12.94 -4.88 0.71
C ASN A 240 -12.69 -6.37 0.90
N LEU A 241 -11.61 -6.92 0.32
CA LEU A 241 -11.45 -8.37 0.16
C LEU A 241 -10.52 -9.03 1.18
N SER A 242 -9.85 -8.28 2.08
CA SER A 242 -8.98 -8.86 3.12
C SER A 242 -9.67 -9.86 4.05
N GLY A 243 -10.98 -9.72 4.29
CA GLY A 243 -11.74 -10.68 5.10
C GLY A 243 -12.03 -12.00 4.40
N ILE A 244 -11.93 -12.04 3.07
CA ILE A 244 -12.24 -13.22 2.24
C ILE A 244 -10.95 -13.92 1.81
N PHE A 245 -9.94 -13.15 1.38
CA PHE A 245 -8.68 -13.68 0.86
C PHE A 245 -7.52 -13.50 1.85
N TYR A 246 -7.74 -13.63 3.16
CA TYR A 246 -6.75 -13.27 4.19
C TYR A 246 -5.31 -13.72 3.90
N GLU A 247 -5.11 -14.99 3.52
CA GLU A 247 -3.77 -15.54 3.24
C GLU A 247 -3.16 -15.06 1.92
N ASN A 248 -3.99 -14.66 0.95
CA ASN A 248 -3.58 -14.36 -0.42
C ASN A 248 -3.69 -12.89 -0.80
N ILE A 249 -4.37 -12.06 0.01
CA ILE A 249 -4.72 -10.68 -0.33
C ILE A 249 -3.47 -9.82 -0.55
N GLY A 250 -2.39 -10.07 0.19
CA GLY A 250 -1.12 -9.37 -0.01
C GLY A 250 -0.54 -9.59 -1.42
N ASP A 251 -0.64 -10.81 -1.94
CA ASP A 251 -0.18 -11.17 -3.28
C ASP A 251 -1.12 -10.66 -4.38
N ILE A 252 -2.44 -10.71 -4.13
CA ILE A 252 -3.43 -10.10 -5.02
C ILE A 252 -3.12 -8.61 -5.17
N CYS A 253 -3.07 -7.89 -4.05
CA CYS A 253 -2.75 -6.48 -4.02
C CYS A 253 -1.36 -6.20 -4.60
N PHE A 254 -0.36 -7.08 -4.43
CA PHE A 254 0.97 -6.88 -5.01
C PHE A 254 0.91 -6.69 -6.53
N LEU A 255 0.26 -7.61 -7.23
CA LEU A 255 0.17 -7.52 -8.69
C LEU A 255 -0.59 -6.25 -9.09
N ILE A 256 -1.75 -5.99 -8.48
CA ILE A 256 -2.56 -4.79 -8.75
C ILE A 256 -1.76 -3.51 -8.49
N ASN A 257 -1.04 -3.40 -7.39
CA ASN A 257 -0.36 -2.16 -7.03
C ASN A 257 0.85 -1.86 -7.91
N TYR A 258 1.49 -2.90 -8.45
CA TYR A 258 2.77 -2.73 -9.15
C TYR A 258 2.70 -3.04 -10.66
N HIS A 259 1.54 -3.43 -11.20
CA HIS A 259 1.40 -3.81 -12.62
C HIS A 259 1.78 -2.71 -13.61
N MET A 260 1.65 -1.43 -13.23
CA MET A 260 2.04 -0.30 -14.09
C MET A 260 3.55 -0.03 -14.11
N MET A 261 4.31 -0.58 -13.16
CA MET A 261 5.74 -0.26 -13.03
C MET A 261 6.60 -0.70 -14.23
N PRO A 262 6.40 -1.90 -14.83
CA PRO A 262 7.16 -2.37 -15.99
C PRO A 262 7.18 -1.42 -17.18
N PHE A 263 6.15 -0.59 -17.38
CA PHE A 263 6.10 0.43 -18.44
C PHE A 263 7.24 1.47 -18.36
N SER A 264 7.95 1.55 -17.23
CA SER A 264 9.06 2.49 -17.00
C SER A 264 10.43 1.81 -16.89
N TRP A 265 10.54 0.52 -17.19
CA TRP A 265 11.76 -0.27 -17.02
C TRP A 265 12.63 -0.28 -18.28
N ASP A 266 12.84 0.90 -18.86
CA ASP A 266 13.45 1.05 -20.20
C ASP A 266 14.98 1.00 -20.21
N THR A 267 15.60 0.93 -19.03
CA THR A 267 17.07 0.90 -18.87
C THR A 267 17.50 -0.31 -18.05
N ASP A 268 18.69 -0.84 -18.33
CA ASP A 268 19.25 -1.96 -17.56
C ASP A 268 19.42 -1.63 -16.08
N LYS A 269 19.75 -0.37 -15.77
CA LYS A 269 19.80 0.12 -14.39
C LYS A 269 18.43 0.06 -13.70
N ALA A 270 17.36 0.43 -14.39
CA ALA A 270 16.01 0.32 -13.84
C ALA A 270 15.59 -1.14 -13.65
N LYS A 271 15.85 -2.00 -14.65
CA LYS A 271 15.57 -3.43 -14.61
C LYS A 271 16.28 -4.10 -13.44
N GLN A 272 17.59 -3.90 -13.31
CA GLN A 272 18.39 -4.46 -12.22
C GLN A 272 17.89 -3.99 -10.85
N ARG A 273 17.61 -2.69 -10.69
CA ARG A 273 17.09 -2.12 -9.44
C ARG A 273 15.78 -2.77 -9.01
N TRP A 274 14.85 -3.01 -9.94
CA TRP A 274 13.54 -3.59 -9.61
C TRP A 274 13.61 -5.10 -9.43
N LYS A 275 14.48 -5.79 -10.18
CA LYS A 275 14.80 -7.20 -9.98
C LYS A 275 15.33 -7.48 -8.58
N GLU A 276 16.29 -6.67 -8.11
CA GLU A 276 16.83 -6.75 -6.75
C GLU A 276 15.77 -6.47 -5.68
N ARG A 277 14.81 -5.60 -5.98
CA ARG A 277 13.82 -5.16 -5.00
C ARG A 277 12.65 -6.11 -4.86
N PHE A 278 12.15 -6.65 -5.97
CA PHE A 278 11.02 -7.58 -5.98
C PHE A 278 11.45 -9.03 -5.88
N GLY A 279 12.73 -9.33 -6.14
CA GLY A 279 13.19 -10.70 -6.36
C GLY A 279 12.81 -11.22 -7.75
N GLU A 280 13.49 -12.28 -8.18
CA GLU A 280 13.35 -12.88 -9.52
C GLU A 280 11.89 -13.22 -9.86
N TYR A 281 11.19 -13.86 -8.93
CA TYR A 281 9.84 -14.38 -9.16
C TYR A 281 8.82 -13.26 -9.44
N LYS A 282 8.71 -12.28 -8.53
CA LYS A 282 7.77 -11.16 -8.69
C LYS A 282 8.17 -10.21 -9.82
N TYR A 283 9.47 -10.02 -10.04
CA TYR A 283 9.97 -9.23 -11.17
C TYR A 283 9.52 -9.85 -12.51
N LYS A 284 9.74 -11.16 -12.69
CA LYS A 284 9.32 -11.88 -13.90
C LYS A 284 7.79 -11.87 -14.06
N MET A 285 7.05 -12.10 -12.98
CA MET A 285 5.59 -12.07 -13.00
C MET A 285 5.04 -10.71 -13.47
N LEU A 286 5.61 -9.60 -13.00
CA LEU A 286 5.20 -8.27 -13.44
C LEU A 286 5.48 -8.04 -14.93
N LEU A 287 6.60 -8.56 -15.46
CA LEU A 287 6.89 -8.50 -16.90
C LEU A 287 5.90 -9.35 -17.72
N ASP A 288 5.65 -10.59 -17.30
CA ASP A 288 4.72 -11.48 -17.99
C ASP A 288 3.28 -10.93 -17.92
N PHE A 289 2.89 -10.32 -16.81
CA PHE A 289 1.60 -9.62 -16.69
C PHE A 289 1.53 -8.41 -17.61
N ASN A 290 2.56 -7.57 -17.65
CA ASN A 290 2.60 -6.41 -18.53
C ASN A 290 2.49 -6.78 -20.02
N GLU A 291 3.06 -7.91 -20.43
CA GLU A 291 2.89 -8.44 -21.78
C GLU A 291 1.41 -8.78 -22.06
N CYS A 292 0.74 -9.47 -21.13
CA CYS A 292 -0.66 -9.85 -21.26
C CYS A 292 -1.60 -8.65 -21.26
N ASP A 293 -1.35 -7.67 -20.40
CA ASP A 293 -2.17 -6.46 -20.26
C ASP A 293 -2.11 -5.55 -21.50
N ARG A 294 -0.97 -5.58 -22.20
CA ARG A 294 -0.77 -4.82 -23.43
C ARG A 294 -1.35 -5.52 -24.66
N ALA A 295 -1.62 -6.81 -24.57
CA ALA A 295 -2.24 -7.56 -25.66
C ALA A 295 -3.70 -7.11 -25.79
N ARG A 296 -4.09 -6.76 -27.01
CA ARG A 296 -5.43 -6.27 -27.36
C ARG A 296 -6.01 -7.11 -28.48
#